data_AF-A0A6A8AR10-F1
#
_entry.id   AF-A0A6A8AR10-F1
#
_cell.length_a   1.000
_cell.length_b   1.000
_cell.length_c   1.000
_cell.angle_alpha   90.00
_cell.angle_beta   90.00
_cell.angle_gamma   90.00
#
_symmetry.space_group_name_H-M   'P 1'
#
loop_
_entity.id
_entity.type
_entity.pdbx_description
1 polymer ?
#
loop_
_entity_poly.entity_id
_entity_poly.type
_entity_poly.pdbx_seq_one_letter_code
_entity_poly.pdbx_strand_id
1 'polypeptide(L)' 'MAEKEGPTLISTEKKVKHLCKCWSKKPIIKVHTKEVFSDGWTRWVCSNCGKVKFTLGEVAE' A
#
# COMPACT_ATOMS: atom_id res chain seq x y z
N MET A 1 12.47 -14.98 25.18
CA MET A 1 12.38 -13.54 24.80
C MET A 1 11.34 -13.51 23.69
N ALA A 2 10.16 -12.93 23.92
CA ALA A 2 9.15 -12.84 22.86
C ALA A 2 9.60 -11.73 21.91
N GLU A 3 10.23 -12.13 20.81
CA GLU A 3 10.43 -11.26 19.67
C GLU A 3 9.04 -10.72 19.30
N LYS A 4 8.80 -9.44 19.57
CA LYS A 4 7.62 -8.76 19.03
C LYS A 4 7.87 -8.69 17.53
N GLU A 5 7.51 -9.75 16.82
CA GLU A 5 7.52 -9.81 15.37
C GLU A 5 6.52 -8.76 14.89
N GLY A 6 7.03 -7.54 14.69
CA GLY A 6 6.28 -6.51 13.99
C GLY A 6 5.98 -6.99 12.58
N PRO A 7 4.96 -6.41 11.91
CA PRO A 7 4.64 -6.80 10.54
C PRO A 7 5.86 -6.61 9.64
N THR A 8 6.48 -7.72 9.23
CA THR A 8 7.62 -7.73 8.32
C THR A 8 7.13 -7.39 6.92
N LEU A 9 7.83 -6.50 6.22
CA LEU A 9 7.53 -6.19 4.83
C LEU A 9 7.97 -7.37 3.95
N ILE A 10 7.01 -8.03 3.31
CA ILE A 10 7.25 -9.24 2.49
C ILE A 10 7.48 -8.90 1.02
N SER A 11 6.87 -7.82 0.53
CA SER A 11 6.98 -7.44 -0.88
C SER A 11 6.82 -5.94 -1.05
N THR A 12 7.55 -5.37 -2.01
CA THR A 12 7.39 -3.97 -2.40
C THR A 12 7.37 -3.86 -3.91
N GLU A 13 6.21 -3.50 -4.44
CA GLU A 13 6.02 -3.18 -5.85
C GLU A 13 6.07 -1.66 -6.02
N LYS A 14 7.13 -1.17 -6.66
CA LYS A 14 7.27 0.23 -6.99
C LYS A 14 6.58 0.52 -8.32
N LYS A 15 6.05 1.74 -8.44
CA LYS A 15 5.45 2.28 -9.68
C LYS A 15 4.15 1.61 -10.15
N VAL A 16 3.32 1.12 -9.24
CA VAL A 16 1.99 0.57 -9.55
C VAL A 16 1.01 1.68 -9.90
N LYS A 17 0.31 1.58 -11.03
CA LYS A 17 -0.76 2.51 -11.38
C LYS A 17 -1.99 2.18 -10.53
N HIS A 18 -2.37 3.08 -9.62
CA HIS A 18 -3.53 2.90 -8.75
C HIS A 18 -4.35 4.19 -8.68
N LEU A 19 -5.66 4.07 -8.49
CA LEU A 19 -6.56 5.22 -8.36
C LEU A 19 -6.23 6.00 -7.09
N CYS A 20 -5.86 7.26 -7.25
CA CYS A 20 -5.63 8.21 -6.17
C CYS A 20 -6.81 9.17 -6.05
N LYS A 21 -7.40 9.27 -4.86
CA LYS A 21 -8.38 10.31 -4.51
C LYS A 21 -7.73 11.52 -3.84
N CYS A 22 -6.48 11.82 -4.20
CA CYS A 22 -5.70 12.91 -3.62
C CYS A 22 -6.13 14.25 -4.21
N TRP A 23 -6.51 15.22 -3.36
CA TRP A 23 -6.71 16.67 -3.63
C TRP A 23 -7.63 17.05 -4.82
N SER A 24 -8.15 16.09 -5.57
CA SER A 24 -9.00 16.30 -6.74
C SER A 24 -10.40 15.75 -6.46
N LYS A 25 -11.43 16.47 -6.92
CA LYS A 25 -12.84 16.02 -6.90
C LYS A 25 -13.07 14.71 -7.67
N LYS A 26 -12.17 14.36 -8.59
CA LYS A 26 -12.21 13.12 -9.38
C LYS A 26 -10.99 12.23 -9.05
N PRO A 27 -11.16 10.91 -8.92
CA PRO A 27 -10.03 10.00 -8.75
C PRO A 27 -9.18 9.98 -10.02
N ILE A 28 -7.87 10.08 -9.87
CA ILE A 28 -6.90 10.09 -10.98
C ILE A 28 -5.97 8.89 -10.81
N ILE A 29 -5.67 8.17 -11.89
CA ILE A 29 -4.68 7.10 -11.87
C ILE A 29 -3.31 7.73 -11.64
N LYS A 30 -2.68 7.39 -10.51
CA LYS A 30 -1.34 7.85 -10.17
C LYS A 30 -0.43 6.67 -9.86
N VAL A 31 0.86 6.95 -9.93
CA VAL A 31 1.92 6.01 -9.56
C VAL A 31 1.95 5.89 -8.03
N HIS A 32 1.86 4.66 -7.54
CA HIS A 32 1.96 4.29 -6.14
C HIS A 32 3.07 3.26 -5.93
N THR A 33 3.54 3.17 -4.69
CA THR A 33 4.34 2.06 -4.18
C THR A 33 3.41 1.19 -3.35
N LYS A 34 3.30 -0.08 -3.70
CA LYS A 34 2.53 -1.07 -2.97
C LYS A 34 3.50 -1.87 -2.10
N GLU A 35 3.31 -1.86 -0.80
CA GLU A 35 4.11 -2.56 0.19
C GLU A 35 3.19 -3.59 0.85
N VAL A 36 3.50 -4.88 0.71
CA VAL A 36 2.74 -5.96 1.34
C VAL A 36 3.50 -6.42 2.58
N PHE A 37 2.78 -6.63 3.67
CA PHE A 37 3.29 -7.05 4.97
C PHE A 37 2.85 -8.48 5.30
N SER A 38 3.61 -9.18 6.14
CA SER A 38 3.32 -10.57 6.57
C SER A 38 1.97 -10.71 7.28
N ASP A 39 1.47 -9.64 7.90
CA ASP A 39 0.17 -9.60 8.58
C ASP A 39 -1.02 -9.50 7.60
N GLY A 40 -0.77 -9.61 6.30
CA GLY A 40 -1.78 -9.48 5.25
C GLY A 40 -2.12 -8.03 4.90
N TRP A 41 -1.57 -7.04 5.60
CA TRP A 41 -1.74 -5.64 5.24
C TRP A 41 -0.99 -5.29 3.97
N THR A 42 -1.62 -4.49 3.13
CA THR A 42 -1.01 -3.85 1.97
C THR A 42 -1.10 -2.33 2.13
N ARG A 43 0.05 -1.67 2.10
CA ARG A 43 0.17 -0.22 2.13
C ARG A 43 0.42 0.30 0.72
N TRP A 44 -0.33 1.32 0.33
CA TRP A 44 -0.23 2.00 -0.94
C TRP A 44 0.22 3.43 -0.70
N VAL A 45 1.41 3.78 -1.17
CA VAL A 45 1.99 5.11 -1.04
C VAL A 45 2.00 5.80 -2.40
N CYS A 46 1.20 6.83 -2.57
CA CYS A 46 1.19 7.65 -3.77
C CYS A 46 2.53 8.37 -3.95
N SER A 47 3.30 8.02 -4.98
CA SER A 47 4.62 8.62 -5.23
C SER A 47 4.55 10.11 -5.58
N ASN A 48 3.39 10.58 -6.07
CA ASN A 48 3.23 11.97 -6.50
C ASN A 48 2.68 12.90 -5.39
N CYS A 49 1.95 12.34 -4.43
CA CYS A 49 1.20 13.12 -3.44
C CYS A 49 1.48 12.73 -2.00
N GLY A 50 2.31 11.70 -1.76
CA GLY A 50 2.67 11.20 -0.45
C GLY A 50 1.53 10.51 0.31
N LYS A 51 0.30 10.50 -0.23
CA LYS A 51 -0.86 9.93 0.47
C LYS A 51 -0.69 8.42 0.61
N VAL A 52 -0.83 7.94 1.85
CA VAL A 52 -0.76 6.54 2.21
C VAL A 52 -2.18 6.00 2.39
N LYS A 53 -2.46 4.82 1.83
CA LYS A 53 -3.69 4.06 2.05
C LYS A 53 -3.31 2.65 2.48
N PHE A 54 -3.92 2.15 3.54
CA PHE A 54 -3.79 0.76 3.93
C PHE A 54 -5.02 -0.02 3.47
N THR A 55 -4.80 -1.20 2.95
CA THR A 55 -5.82 -2.16 2.54
C THR A 55 -5.39 -3.52 3.08
N LEU A 56 -6.24 -4.20 3.82
CA LEU A 56 -6.01 -5.60 4.12
C LEU A 56 -6.12 -6.37 2.79
N GLY A 57 -5.10 -7.16 2.45
CA GLY A 57 -5.10 -7.95 1.23
C GLY A 57 -6.29 -8.90 1.25
N GLU A 58 -7.09 -8.88 0.18
CA GLU A 58 -7.91 -10.04 -0.18
C GLU A 58 -6.96 -11.23 -0.18
N VAL A 59 -7.13 -12.12 0.79
CA VAL A 59 -6.61 -13.48 0.71
C VAL A 59 -7.25 -14.03 -0.56
N ALA A 60 -6.47 -14.12 -1.63
CA ALA A 60 -6.85 -14.93 -2.78
C ALA A 60 -6.92 -16.36 -2.24
N GLU A 61 -8.14 -16.79 -1.93
CA GLU A 61 -8.52 -18.18 -1.71
C GLU A 61 -8.24 -19.00 -2.97
#